data_AF-A0A7J6QKV9-F1
#
_entry.id   AF-A0A7J6QKV9-F1
#
_cell.length_a   1.000
_cell.length_b   1.000
_cell.length_c   1.000
_cell.angle_alpha   90.00
_cell.angle_beta   90.00
_cell.angle_gamma   90.00
#
_symmetry.space_group_name_H-M   'P 1'
#
loop_
_entity.id
_entity.type
_entity.pdbx_description
1 polymer ?
#
loop_
_entity_poly.entity_id
_entity_poly.type
_entity_poly.pdbx_seq_one_letter_code
_entity_poly.pdbx_strand_id
1 'polypeptide(L)'
;QAAPPPAGVNLGKCIKTGVDNPGHPSIKTVGLVAGDEESYEVFKDLFDPVIDRRHGGFPADATHTTDLDFTKVSDTPIDPSGKYVISTRVRTGRSVRGIRLPPSVTFEERRELERII
;
A
#
# COMPACT_ATOMS: atom_id res chain seq x y z
N GLN A 1 -11.27 18.46 18.35
CA GLN A 1 -10.16 17.49 18.48
C GLN A 1 -10.66 16.20 17.86
N ALA A 2 -10.03 15.71 16.79
CA ALA A 2 -10.44 14.45 16.16
C ALA A 2 -10.19 13.31 17.15
N ALA A 3 -11.16 12.40 17.29
CA ALA A 3 -11.02 11.24 18.16
C ALA A 3 -9.78 10.42 17.74
N PRO A 4 -8.97 9.92 18.68
CA PRO A 4 -7.89 9.01 18.34
C PRO A 4 -8.51 7.76 17.69
N PRO A 5 -7.94 7.25 16.58
CA PRO A 5 -8.46 6.03 15.98
C PRO A 5 -8.34 4.85 16.96
N PRO A 6 -9.31 3.92 16.97
CA PRO A 6 -9.41 2.83 17.95
C PRO A 6 -8.15 1.96 18.12
N ALA A 7 -7.24 1.91 17.13
CA ALA A 7 -6.00 1.13 17.20
C ALA A 7 -4.75 1.93 17.63
N GLY A 8 -4.89 3.20 18.02
CA GLY A 8 -3.80 4.03 18.56
C GLY A 8 -2.80 4.57 17.52
N VAL A 9 -3.09 4.46 16.23
CA VAL A 9 -2.26 5.03 15.15
C VAL A 9 -2.53 6.53 15.01
N ASN A 10 -1.59 7.37 15.42
CA ASN A 10 -1.72 8.81 15.22
C ASN A 10 -1.11 9.31 13.90
N LEU A 11 -1.43 10.54 13.53
CA LEU A 11 -0.87 11.18 12.33
C LEU A 11 0.67 11.23 12.34
N GLY A 12 1.27 11.45 13.52
CA GLY A 12 2.72 11.46 13.70
C GLY A 12 3.37 10.15 13.25
N LYS A 13 2.74 9.01 13.56
CA LYS A 13 3.17 7.68 13.09
C LYS A 13 3.13 7.58 11.57
N CYS A 14 2.11 8.14 10.92
CA CYS A 14 1.91 8.08 9.48
C CYS A 14 2.96 8.91 8.71
N ILE A 15 3.35 10.08 9.23
CA ILE A 15 4.29 11.01 8.56
C ILE A 15 5.75 10.82 8.97
N LYS A 16 6.03 10.03 10.02
CA LYS A 16 7.37 9.93 10.64
C LYS A 16 8.46 9.60 9.62
N THR A 17 8.16 8.73 8.66
CA THR A 17 9.14 8.36 7.62
C THR A 17 9.53 9.54 6.74
N GLY A 18 8.59 10.42 6.37
CA GLY A 18 8.88 11.64 5.60
C GLY A 18 9.61 12.72 6.41
N VAL A 19 9.39 12.76 7.72
CA VAL A 19 10.11 13.67 8.63
C VAL A 19 11.56 13.22 8.82
N ASP A 20 11.77 11.93 9.10
CA ASP A 20 13.11 11.39 9.39
C ASP A 20 13.98 11.21 8.16
N ASN A 21 13.35 11.02 7.00
CA ASN A 21 14.04 10.71 5.75
C ASN A 21 13.66 11.78 4.72
N PRO A 22 14.33 12.96 4.73
CA PRO A 22 13.98 14.10 3.88
C PRO A 22 14.17 13.86 2.37
N GLY A 23 14.58 12.65 1.99
CA GLY A 23 14.70 12.21 0.60
C GLY A 23 16.06 12.50 -0.02
N HIS A 24 16.16 12.22 -1.31
CA HIS A 24 17.35 12.51 -2.13
C HIS A 24 16.96 13.54 -3.19
N PRO A 25 17.83 14.50 -3.57
CA PRO A 25 17.49 15.56 -4.52
C PRO A 25 16.88 15.07 -5.85
N SER A 26 17.23 13.86 -6.28
CA SER A 26 16.76 13.25 -7.52
C SER A 26 15.59 12.27 -7.36
N ILE A 27 15.12 11.99 -6.14
CA ILE A 27 14.11 10.96 -5.87
C ILE A 27 12.94 11.57 -5.10
N LYS A 28 11.76 11.57 -5.73
CA LYS A 28 10.52 11.99 -5.09
C LYS A 28 10.01 10.88 -4.17
N THR A 29 10.30 10.98 -2.89
CA THR A 29 9.72 10.12 -1.85
C THR A 29 8.31 10.59 -1.50
N VAL A 30 7.44 9.67 -1.07
CA VAL A 30 6.08 10.00 -0.62
C VAL A 30 6.11 10.51 0.82
N GLY A 31 6.84 9.82 1.71
CA GLY A 31 6.98 10.21 3.11
C GLY A 31 5.76 9.95 4.00
N LEU A 32 4.75 9.24 3.47
CA LEU A 32 3.50 8.93 4.17
C LEU A 32 3.22 7.42 4.13
N VAL A 33 2.85 6.85 5.26
CA VAL A 33 2.44 5.45 5.41
C VAL A 33 1.16 5.36 6.23
N ALA A 34 0.24 4.47 5.87
CA ALA A 34 -0.93 4.15 6.68
C ALA A 34 -0.55 3.10 7.75
N GLY A 35 -1.00 3.30 8.99
CA GLY A 35 -0.74 2.35 10.07
C GLY A 35 -1.80 1.25 10.18
N ASP A 36 -3.00 1.52 9.71
CA ASP A 36 -4.16 0.63 9.69
C ASP A 36 -5.12 1.05 8.56
N GLU A 37 -6.23 0.30 8.40
CA GLU A 37 -7.27 0.60 7.41
C GLU A 37 -7.92 1.97 7.68
N GLU A 38 -8.20 2.28 8.95
CA GLU A 38 -8.86 3.53 9.38
C GLU A 38 -8.01 4.78 9.15
N SER A 39 -6.68 4.66 9.07
CA SER A 39 -5.77 5.75 8.75
C SER A 39 -6.16 6.48 7.46
N TYR A 40 -6.68 5.74 6.46
CA TYR A 40 -7.14 6.31 5.20
C TYR A 40 -8.37 7.19 5.36
N GLU A 41 -9.26 6.89 6.31
CA GLU A 41 -10.48 7.65 6.57
C GLU A 41 -10.25 8.81 7.54
N VAL A 42 -9.59 8.54 8.67
CA VAL A 42 -9.37 9.52 9.75
C VAL A 42 -8.44 10.64 9.30
N PHE A 43 -7.46 10.33 8.45
CA PHE A 43 -6.50 11.30 7.92
C PHE A 43 -6.68 11.54 6.41
N LYS A 44 -7.89 11.32 5.88
CA LYS A 44 -8.19 11.42 4.44
C LYS A 44 -7.81 12.77 3.83
N ASP A 45 -7.99 13.86 4.57
CA ASP A 45 -7.63 15.21 4.13
C ASP A 45 -6.13 15.34 3.78
N LEU A 46 -5.28 14.44 4.30
CA LEU A 46 -3.88 14.30 3.92
C LEU A 46 -3.66 13.15 2.92
N PHE A 47 -4.28 11.98 3.13
CA PHE A 47 -4.05 10.80 2.28
C PHE A 47 -4.59 10.98 0.87
N ASP A 48 -5.82 11.47 0.69
CA ASP A 48 -6.48 11.62 -0.60
C ASP A 48 -5.67 12.48 -1.59
N PRO A 49 -5.23 13.72 -1.25
CA PRO A 49 -4.44 14.52 -2.19
C PRO A 49 -3.06 13.92 -2.48
N VAL A 50 -2.51 13.12 -1.57
CA VAL A 50 -1.24 12.41 -1.80
C VAL A 50 -1.44 11.22 -2.74
N ILE A 51 -2.51 10.44 -2.54
CA ILE A 51 -2.89 9.31 -3.40
C ILE A 51 -3.16 9.81 -4.81
N ASP A 52 -4.00 10.81 -4.99
CA ASP A 52 -4.35 11.38 -6.29
C ASP A 52 -3.11 11.78 -7.10
N ARG A 53 -2.21 12.55 -6.48
CA ARG A 53 -0.95 12.98 -7.10
C ARG A 53 0.00 11.82 -7.38
N ARG A 54 0.07 10.82 -6.49
CA ARG A 54 1.00 9.68 -6.65
C ARG A 54 0.55 8.72 -7.74
N HIS A 55 -0.76 8.55 -7.88
CA HIS A 55 -1.41 7.63 -8.81
C HIS A 55 -1.85 8.29 -10.13
N GLY A 56 -1.54 9.57 -10.32
CA GLY A 56 -1.66 10.25 -11.61
C GLY A 56 -3.09 10.69 -11.96
N GLY A 57 -3.86 11.19 -10.98
CA GLY A 57 -5.24 11.60 -11.20
C GLY A 57 -6.26 10.56 -10.73
N PHE A 58 -6.03 9.93 -9.58
CA PHE A 58 -6.97 8.99 -8.97
C PHE A 58 -7.72 9.70 -7.84
N PRO A 59 -8.87 10.33 -8.13
CA PRO A 59 -9.57 11.16 -7.16
C PRO A 59 -10.18 10.31 -6.03
N ALA A 60 -10.53 10.95 -4.92
CA ALA A 60 -11.02 10.29 -3.72
C ALA A 60 -12.32 9.48 -3.93
N ASP A 61 -13.12 9.85 -4.94
CA ASP A 61 -14.36 9.16 -5.31
C ASP A 61 -14.14 8.06 -6.38
N ALA A 62 -12.92 7.91 -6.90
CA ALA A 62 -12.61 6.85 -7.84
C ALA A 62 -12.62 5.47 -7.14
N THR A 63 -13.32 4.51 -7.75
CA THR A 63 -13.40 3.15 -7.25
C THR A 63 -12.43 2.25 -8.00
N HIS A 64 -11.49 1.62 -7.29
CA HIS A 64 -10.59 0.63 -7.88
C HIS A 64 -11.30 -0.72 -8.04
N THR A 65 -11.25 -1.30 -9.24
CA THR A 65 -11.77 -2.65 -9.49
C THR A 65 -10.65 -3.68 -9.33
N THR A 66 -10.87 -4.72 -8.53
CA THR A 66 -9.95 -5.85 -8.37
C THR A 66 -10.46 -7.05 -9.17
N ASP A 67 -9.61 -7.61 -10.03
CA ASP A 67 -9.88 -8.84 -10.79
C ASP A 67 -8.70 -9.80 -10.67
N LEU A 68 -8.94 -10.97 -10.10
CA LEU A 68 -7.93 -12.03 -9.91
C LEU A 68 -8.24 -13.28 -10.74
N ASP A 69 -9.16 -13.17 -11.70
CA ASP A 69 -9.48 -14.24 -12.63
C ASP A 69 -8.38 -14.40 -13.68
N PHE A 70 -7.51 -15.38 -13.47
CA PHE A 70 -6.40 -15.66 -14.38
C PHE A 70 -6.86 -16.12 -15.77
N THR A 71 -8.11 -16.58 -15.93
CA THR A 71 -8.63 -17.06 -17.21
C THR A 71 -8.83 -15.93 -18.23
N LYS A 72 -8.86 -14.68 -17.76
CA LYS A 72 -8.93 -13.48 -18.61
C LYS A 72 -7.57 -13.05 -19.15
N VAL A 73 -6.49 -13.66 -18.67
CA VAL A 73 -5.13 -13.39 -19.15
C VAL A 73 -4.90 -14.16 -20.45
N SER A 74 -4.33 -13.47 -21.46
CA SER A 74 -3.98 -14.11 -22.73
C SER A 74 -2.96 -15.23 -22.52
N ASP A 75 -3.22 -16.37 -23.15
CA ASP A 75 -2.33 -17.52 -23.23
C ASP A 75 -1.36 -17.44 -24.43
N THR A 76 -1.43 -16.36 -25.22
CA THR A 76 -0.59 -16.17 -26.40
C THR A 76 0.89 -16.10 -26.01
N PRO A 77 1.75 -17.01 -26.53
CA PRO A 77 3.18 -16.96 -26.22
C PRO A 77 3.83 -15.71 -26.82
N ILE A 78 4.37 -14.84 -25.96
CA ILE A 78 5.01 -13.57 -26.36
C ILE A 78 6.33 -13.82 -27.10
N ASP A 79 7.11 -14.81 -26.68
CA ASP A 79 8.33 -15.24 -27.36
C ASP A 79 8.32 -16.77 -27.53
N PRO A 80 7.64 -17.29 -28.56
CA PRO A 80 7.59 -18.73 -28.82
C PRO A 80 8.98 -19.34 -29.07
N SER A 81 9.95 -18.52 -29.50
CA SER A 81 11.30 -18.96 -29.82
C SER A 81 12.20 -19.09 -28.59
N GLY A 82 11.83 -18.46 -27.47
CA GLY A 82 12.61 -18.40 -26.23
C GLY A 82 13.95 -17.67 -26.37
N LYS A 83 14.14 -16.87 -27.44
CA LYS A 83 15.44 -16.23 -27.75
C LYS A 83 15.65 -14.90 -27.05
N TYR A 84 14.59 -14.23 -26.60
CA TYR A 84 14.62 -12.85 -26.13
C TYR A 84 14.23 -12.72 -24.66
N VAL A 85 13.19 -13.44 -24.22
CA VAL A 85 12.69 -13.32 -22.85
C VAL A 85 13.48 -14.25 -21.93
N ILE A 86 14.30 -13.66 -21.06
CA ILE A 86 15.10 -14.41 -20.07
C ILE A 86 14.25 -14.86 -18.88
N SER A 87 13.38 -13.98 -18.37
CA SER A 87 12.48 -14.30 -17.25
C SER A 87 11.29 -13.34 -17.18
N THR A 88 10.22 -13.79 -16.54
CA THR A 88 9.04 -12.97 -16.20
C THR A 88 8.77 -13.08 -14.71
N ARG A 89 8.42 -11.97 -14.06
CA ARG A 89 8.12 -11.93 -12.63
C ARG A 89 6.92 -11.02 -12.36
N VAL A 90 5.94 -11.56 -11.64
CA VAL A 90 4.78 -10.82 -11.14
C VAL A 90 4.80 -10.85 -9.61
N ARG A 91 4.54 -9.72 -8.96
CA ARG A 91 4.47 -9.61 -7.49
C ARG A 91 3.31 -8.72 -7.10
N THR A 92 2.53 -9.16 -6.11
CA THR A 92 1.47 -8.38 -5.49
C THR A 92 1.76 -8.18 -4.00
N GLY A 93 1.20 -7.12 -3.42
CA GLY A 93 1.22 -6.89 -1.97
C GLY A 93 -0.18 -7.06 -1.41
N ARG A 94 -0.31 -7.72 -0.26
CA ARG A 94 -1.58 -7.93 0.46
C ARG A 94 -1.34 -7.77 1.96
N SER A 95 -2.40 -7.38 2.66
CA SER A 95 -2.47 -7.33 4.12
C SER A 95 -3.68 -8.15 4.57
N VAL A 96 -3.58 -8.79 5.73
CA VAL A 96 -4.65 -9.65 6.27
C VAL A 96 -5.64 -8.79 7.04
N ARG A 97 -6.94 -8.98 6.76
CA ARG A 97 -8.01 -8.22 7.41
C ARG A 97 -7.98 -8.44 8.93
N GLY A 98 -8.22 -7.37 9.69
CA GLY A 98 -8.24 -7.40 11.16
C GLY A 98 -6.85 -7.28 11.81
N ILE A 99 -5.79 -7.13 11.00
CA ILE A 99 -4.42 -6.90 11.49
C ILE A 99 -3.95 -5.55 10.97
N ARG A 100 -3.31 -4.76 11.85
CA ARG A 100 -2.73 -3.46 11.46
C ARG A 100 -1.71 -3.60 10.34
N LEU A 101 -1.54 -2.52 9.58
CA LEU A 101 -0.56 -2.49 8.51
C LEU A 101 0.86 -2.54 9.07
N PRO A 102 1.86 -2.97 8.26
CA PRO A 102 3.23 -3.17 8.73
C PRO A 102 3.88 -2.00 9.52
N PRO A 103 3.58 -0.71 9.25
CA PRO A 103 4.15 0.40 10.03
C PRO A 103 3.76 0.41 11.52
N SER A 104 2.61 -0.17 11.87
CA SER A 104 2.02 -0.06 13.20
C SER A 104 1.64 -1.41 13.83
N VAL A 105 1.87 -2.53 13.13
CA VAL A 105 1.63 -3.88 13.67
C VAL A 105 2.40 -4.09 14.99
N THR A 106 1.74 -4.62 16.02
CA THR A 106 2.43 -5.01 17.26
C THR A 106 3.17 -6.33 17.13
N PHE A 107 3.99 -6.63 18.14
CA PHE A 107 4.66 -7.91 18.25
C PHE A 107 3.67 -9.08 18.24
N GLU A 108 2.59 -8.99 19.02
CA GLU A 108 1.57 -10.03 19.15
C GLU A 108 0.78 -10.20 17.85
N GLU A 109 0.35 -9.09 17.24
CA GLU A 109 -0.34 -9.10 15.94
C GLU A 109 0.54 -9.70 14.84
N ARG A 110 1.84 -9.42 14.85
CA ARG A 110 2.77 -9.97 13.87
C ARG A 110 2.96 -11.47 14.02
N ARG A 111 2.98 -11.98 15.26
CA ARG A 111 3.02 -13.42 15.53
C ARG A 111 1.72 -14.10 15.12
N GLU A 112 0.58 -13.46 15.35
CA GLU A 112 -0.70 -13.97 14.89
C GLU A 112 -0.78 -13.99 13.36
N LEU A 113 -0.32 -12.94 12.69
CA LEU A 113 -0.19 -12.88 11.24
C LEU A 113 0.66 -14.05 10.70
N GLU A 114 1.81 -14.31 11.33
CA GLU A 114 2.70 -15.42 10.97
C GLU A 114 2.05 -16.78 11.19
N ARG A 115 1.18 -16.93 12.21
CA ARG A 115 0.44 -18.17 12.46
C ARG A 115 -0.66 -18.44 11.41
N ILE A 116 -1.23 -17.38 10.84
CA ILE A 116 -2.34 -17.47 9.87
C ILE A 116 -1.85 -17.81 8.45
N ILE A 117 -0.62 -17.43 8.12
CA ILE A 117 0.01 -17.62 6.80
C ILE A 117 0.74 -18.96 6.74
#